data_AF-A0A1I1KNM8-F1
#
_entry.id   AF-A0A1I1KNM8-F1
#
_cell.length_a   1.000
_cell.length_b   1.000
_cell.length_c   1.000
_cell.angle_alpha   90.00
_cell.angle_beta   90.00
_cell.angle_gamma   90.00
#
_symmetry.space_group_name_H-M   'P 1'
#
loop_
_entity.id
_entity.type
_entity.pdbx_description
1 polymer ?
#
loop_
_entity_poly.entity_id
_entity_poly.type
_entity_poly.pdbx_seq_one_letter_code
_entity_poly.pdbx_strand_id
1 'polypeptide(L)'
;MKFVSIKRSLFLCLFLVSGFAFAQDPIDSETVTVVKPYSPSVREASKIKAVPGKADSVSTTKKAVKYNIFSVPVASTFTPVKGRATRVERVRPPKAYDNYASLGLGNYTNVLAEFYSNIEVNRDQNFGVYLLHNSSQGGIDGVLLDNKFYDTSLNLNYGSKDRDYSWNTELGVQHQLYNWYGVSENVPMTDAEILSIDSQQNYYSVFGGGNIELYDSFFKTADLEIRQTGDAFGTSEQKVDLNSTLEFNIADELITTDVQANFVNGSMDRMYAENVENKYTFLNVGVNPSLLILRNNLTLNIGAAFFYGLDTENSESNFYLYPKVTASYKLAGDYFTPYAGLEGGLQQNSYYGFVQQNPYVSPTAMVAPTDNLYNFYLGAKGKLTNTVSYNFRGGYNAEDMKPLFLRNAYQPTIMEGYAYGNSFGVVYDNLKTLSFFANLSVDVSDNFRLGITGEYFDYDTDVQQEAWNLPNFNAELTADYQITEKWYAGANLFLVGEREAMAIMDYRPSDGGIELEPTTLDSYFDANAHVGYRFNDQLSAFVKGSNLLNNDYQQWSDFQVQGIQVLGGVTYKFDYN
;
A
#
# COMPACT_ATOMS: atom_id res chain seq x y z
N MET A 1 -15.06 -32.76 39.69
CA MET A 1 -14.32 -34.02 39.44
C MET A 1 -12.92 -33.65 39.00
N LYS A 2 -11.91 -34.11 39.75
CA LYS A 2 -10.48 -34.00 39.40
C LYS A 2 -10.09 -35.26 38.65
N PHE A 3 -9.29 -35.16 37.60
CA PHE A 3 -8.23 -36.10 37.16
C PHE A 3 -7.53 -35.44 35.96
N VAL A 4 -6.22 -35.45 35.71
CA VAL A 4 -4.97 -35.70 36.45
C VAL A 4 -3.87 -35.23 35.48
N SER A 5 -2.78 -34.65 35.98
CA SER A 5 -1.63 -34.26 35.15
C SER A 5 -0.83 -35.48 34.70
N ILE A 6 -0.36 -35.48 33.45
CA ILE A 6 0.76 -36.33 33.02
C ILE A 6 1.88 -35.43 32.49
N LYS A 7 2.94 -35.33 33.28
CA LYS A 7 4.26 -34.84 32.88
C LYS A 7 5.13 -36.05 32.50
N ARG A 8 6.04 -35.81 31.53
CA ARG A 8 7.21 -36.61 31.10
C ARG A 8 6.97 -37.62 29.98
N SER A 9 7.34 -37.23 28.75
CA SER A 9 8.51 -37.75 28.03
C SER A 9 8.35 -37.48 26.53
N LEU A 10 9.09 -36.51 26.00
CA LEU A 10 9.64 -36.58 24.64
C LEU A 10 10.81 -35.59 24.58
N PHE A 11 12.01 -36.07 24.92
CA PHE A 11 13.26 -35.33 24.81
C PHE A 11 14.30 -36.30 24.28
N LEU A 12 14.43 -36.40 22.95
CA LEU A 12 15.64 -36.86 22.28
C LEU A 12 15.53 -36.64 20.77
N CYS A 13 16.69 -36.42 20.15
CA CYS A 13 16.98 -36.27 18.72
C CYS A 13 16.85 -34.86 18.12
N LEU A 14 17.86 -34.02 18.37
CA LEU A 14 18.73 -33.55 17.29
C LEU A 14 20.07 -33.06 17.87
N PHE A 15 21.07 -33.95 17.85
CA PHE A 15 22.49 -33.61 17.95
C PHE A 15 23.12 -34.29 16.74
N LEU A 16 23.59 -33.51 15.77
CA LEU A 16 24.64 -33.85 14.79
C LEU A 16 24.69 -32.75 13.72
N VAL A 17 25.39 -31.65 13.99
CA VAL A 17 26.45 -31.09 13.13
C VAL A 17 27.32 -30.22 14.04
N SER A 18 28.56 -30.66 14.25
CA SER A 18 29.60 -29.91 14.94
C SER A 18 30.88 -29.99 14.10
N GLY A 19 31.55 -28.83 13.93
CA GLY A 19 32.89 -28.66 13.35
C GLY A 19 32.82 -27.77 12.10
N PHE A 20 33.43 -26.57 12.03
CA PHE A 20 34.75 -26.19 12.52
C PHE A 20 34.81 -24.72 12.95
N ALA A 21 35.45 -24.43 14.10
CA ALA A 21 36.12 -23.16 14.37
C ALA A 21 37.30 -23.39 15.31
N PHE A 22 38.40 -22.69 15.03
CA PHE A 22 39.76 -22.96 15.48
C PHE A 22 40.01 -22.70 16.97
N ALA A 23 40.92 -23.50 17.52
CA ALA A 23 41.47 -23.39 18.86
C ALA A 23 42.39 -22.16 19.01
N GLN A 24 42.29 -21.48 20.15
CA GLN A 24 43.39 -20.73 20.76
C GLN A 24 43.49 -21.14 22.23
N ASP A 25 44.70 -21.52 22.65
CA ASP A 25 45.06 -21.88 24.01
C ASP A 25 44.85 -20.69 24.98
N PRO A 26 44.23 -20.88 26.15
CA PRO A 26 44.24 -19.86 27.19
C PRO A 26 45.63 -19.83 27.85
N ILE A 27 46.32 -18.71 27.67
CA ILE A 27 47.57 -18.36 28.34
C ILE A 27 47.31 -18.12 29.83
N ASP A 28 48.18 -18.70 30.66
CA ASP A 28 48.22 -18.57 32.12
C ASP A 28 48.28 -17.08 32.53
N SER A 29 47.32 -16.61 33.34
CA SER A 29 47.31 -15.22 33.78
C SER A 29 48.28 -15.03 34.95
N GLU A 30 49.51 -14.63 34.65
CA GLU A 30 50.41 -14.06 35.64
C GLU A 30 49.83 -12.75 36.20
N THR A 31 49.73 -12.68 37.52
CA THR A 31 49.24 -11.50 38.25
C THR A 31 50.27 -10.38 38.23
N VAL A 32 50.12 -9.45 37.29
CA VAL A 32 50.92 -8.21 37.27
C VAL A 32 50.38 -7.24 38.31
N THR A 33 51.16 -7.04 39.39
CA THR A 33 50.91 -6.00 40.39
C THR A 33 51.31 -4.64 39.84
N VAL A 34 50.34 -3.88 39.33
CA VAL A 34 50.55 -2.50 38.88
C VAL A 34 50.48 -1.54 40.07
N VAL A 35 51.63 -1.16 40.59
CA VAL A 35 51.75 -0.08 41.58
C VAL A 35 51.55 1.26 40.85
N LYS A 36 50.38 1.88 41.00
CA LYS A 36 50.15 3.25 40.53
C LYS A 36 50.95 4.24 41.40
N PRO A 37 51.75 5.15 40.82
CA PRO A 37 52.30 6.26 41.58
C PRO A 37 51.17 7.12 42.14
N TYR A 38 51.28 7.39 43.44
CA TYR A 38 50.37 8.19 44.26
C TYR A 38 49.98 9.51 43.57
N SER A 39 48.71 9.64 43.19
CA SER A 39 48.10 10.89 42.74
C SER A 39 47.31 11.48 43.92
N PRO A 40 47.78 12.57 44.56
CA PRO A 40 47.09 13.13 45.70
C PRO A 40 45.77 13.78 45.26
N SER A 41 44.65 13.11 45.49
CA SER A 41 43.34 13.75 45.46
C SER A 41 43.10 14.45 46.81
N VAL A 42 43.05 15.78 46.79
CA VAL A 42 42.64 16.55 47.96
C VAL A 42 41.17 16.26 48.25
N ARG A 43 40.87 15.70 49.44
CA ARG A 43 39.49 15.57 49.92
C ARG A 43 38.83 16.95 49.94
N GLU A 44 37.66 17.08 49.32
CA GLU A 44 36.82 18.26 49.53
C GLU A 44 36.55 18.43 51.03
N ALA A 45 36.98 19.56 51.56
CA ALA A 45 36.81 19.90 52.97
C ALA A 45 35.32 20.14 53.24
N SER A 46 34.75 19.33 54.12
CA SER A 46 33.47 19.63 54.75
C SER A 46 33.64 20.89 55.59
N LYS A 47 33.11 22.02 55.10
CA LYS A 47 33.00 23.25 55.91
C LYS A 47 32.18 22.92 57.15
N ILE A 48 32.83 22.86 58.31
CA ILE A 48 32.16 22.89 59.61
C ILE A 48 31.43 24.23 59.66
N LYS A 49 30.10 24.23 59.53
CA LYS A 49 29.28 25.40 59.85
C LYS A 49 29.28 25.55 61.36
N ALA A 50 30.30 26.20 61.90
CA ALA A 50 30.30 26.68 63.27
C ALA A 50 29.19 27.73 63.39
N VAL A 51 28.05 27.35 63.99
CA VAL A 51 27.10 28.33 64.50
C VAL A 51 27.79 28.97 65.70
N PRO A 52 28.09 30.29 65.70
CA PRO A 52 28.67 30.92 66.87
C PRO A 52 27.67 30.83 68.02
N GLY A 53 28.04 30.11 69.08
CA GLY A 53 27.36 30.25 70.36
C GLY A 53 27.65 31.65 70.89
N LYS A 54 26.65 32.54 70.84
CA LYS A 54 26.75 33.87 71.45
C LYS A 54 26.92 33.71 72.96
N ALA A 55 28.16 33.82 73.42
CA ALA A 55 28.49 34.19 74.78
C ALA A 55 28.61 35.71 74.82
N ASP A 56 27.47 36.38 75.00
CA ASP A 56 27.49 37.73 75.55
C ASP A 56 26.28 37.94 76.45
N SER A 57 26.59 38.19 77.71
CA SER A 57 25.69 38.31 78.85
C SER A 57 25.22 39.75 78.95
N VAL A 58 24.50 40.24 77.94
CA VAL A 58 23.77 41.51 78.03
C VAL A 58 22.40 41.33 77.37
N SER A 59 21.39 41.17 78.22
CA SER A 59 19.98 41.22 77.85
C SER A 59 19.61 42.62 77.36
N THR A 60 19.72 42.86 76.05
CA THR A 60 19.04 44.00 75.42
C THR A 60 17.59 43.63 75.18
N THR A 61 16.70 44.06 76.07
CA THR A 61 15.25 44.01 75.87
C THR A 61 14.89 44.72 74.57
N LYS A 62 14.47 43.95 73.55
CA LYS A 62 13.88 44.53 72.33
C LYS A 62 12.61 45.28 72.74
N LYS A 63 12.63 46.62 72.67
CA LYS A 63 11.39 47.41 72.71
C LYS A 63 10.51 46.95 71.54
N ALA A 64 9.27 46.58 71.82
CA ALA A 64 8.31 46.24 70.78
C ALA A 64 8.04 47.49 69.93
N VAL A 65 8.60 47.52 68.72
CA VAL A 65 8.21 48.51 67.71
C VAL A 65 6.83 48.11 67.21
N LYS A 66 5.79 48.85 67.61
CA LYS A 66 4.47 48.74 66.98
C LYS A 66 4.56 49.40 65.61
N TYR A 67 4.76 48.60 64.57
CA TYR A 67 4.54 49.05 63.20
C TYR A 67 3.03 49.22 63.01
N ASN A 68 2.56 50.46 62.95
CA ASN A 68 1.22 50.75 62.46
C ASN A 68 1.32 50.88 60.94
N ILE A 69 1.20 49.75 60.25
CA ILE A 69 1.14 49.76 58.79
C ILE A 69 -0.23 50.35 58.45
N PHE A 70 -0.26 51.52 57.82
CA PHE A 70 -1.46 51.99 57.14
C PHE A 70 -1.65 51.12 55.90
N SER A 71 -2.22 49.94 56.12
CA SER A 71 -2.76 49.10 55.05
C SER A 71 -4.00 49.81 54.52
N VAL A 72 -3.80 50.66 53.51
CA VAL A 72 -4.90 51.02 52.64
C VAL A 72 -5.08 49.80 51.74
N PRO A 73 -6.17 49.03 51.85
CA PRO A 73 -6.42 47.99 50.88
C PRO A 73 -6.55 48.68 49.53
N VAL A 74 -5.55 48.52 48.67
CA VAL A 74 -5.74 48.85 47.26
C VAL A 74 -6.72 47.79 46.78
N ALA A 75 -7.99 48.18 46.68
CA ALA A 75 -9.00 47.31 46.09
C ALA A 75 -8.52 46.98 44.68
N SER A 76 -8.05 45.75 44.48
CA SER A 76 -7.77 45.23 43.16
C SER A 76 -9.09 45.29 42.40
N THR A 77 -9.23 46.25 41.50
CA THR A 77 -10.31 46.25 40.50
C THR A 77 -10.10 45.14 39.49
N PHE A 78 -8.92 44.50 39.49
CA PHE A 78 -8.65 43.32 38.70
C PHE A 78 -9.37 42.13 39.32
N THR A 79 -10.57 41.89 38.79
CA THR A 79 -11.27 40.61 38.92
C THR A 79 -10.78 39.78 37.74
N PRO A 80 -9.94 38.74 37.93
CA PRO A 80 -9.53 37.89 36.82
C PRO A 80 -10.81 37.32 36.20
N VAL A 81 -11.04 37.64 34.93
CA VAL A 81 -12.13 37.04 34.18
C VAL A 81 -11.81 35.54 34.16
N LYS A 82 -12.61 34.72 34.86
CA LYS A 82 -12.49 33.26 34.77
C LYS A 82 -12.45 32.95 33.28
N GLY A 83 -11.35 32.34 32.81
CA GLY A 83 -11.23 31.90 31.43
C GLY A 83 -12.48 31.09 31.11
N ARG A 84 -13.36 31.65 30.28
CA ARG A 84 -14.47 30.87 29.75
C ARG A 84 -13.79 29.79 28.93
N ALA A 85 -13.94 28.53 29.33
CA ALA A 85 -13.61 27.42 28.45
C ALA A 85 -14.28 27.75 27.10
N THR A 86 -13.50 27.87 26.03
CA THR A 86 -14.03 28.05 24.69
C THR A 86 -15.07 26.95 24.52
N ARG A 87 -16.34 27.36 24.42
CA ARG A 87 -17.42 26.41 24.24
C ARG A 87 -17.14 25.79 22.88
N VAL A 88 -16.73 24.52 22.86
CA VAL A 88 -16.60 23.79 21.60
C VAL A 88 -17.95 23.92 20.93
N GLU A 89 -17.98 24.55 19.75
CA GLU A 89 -19.20 24.62 18.97
C GLU A 89 -19.61 23.18 18.68
N ARG A 90 -20.69 22.73 19.32
CA ARG A 90 -21.31 21.47 18.99
C ARG A 90 -22.05 21.68 17.68
N VAL A 91 -21.32 21.56 16.58
CA VAL A 91 -21.92 21.39 15.26
C VAL A 91 -22.81 20.15 15.33
N ARG A 92 -24.05 20.25 14.87
CA ARG A 92 -24.91 19.07 14.79
C ARG A 92 -24.23 18.07 13.86
N PRO A 93 -24.10 16.79 14.23
CA PRO A 93 -23.57 15.81 13.30
C PRO A 93 -24.44 15.83 12.04
N PRO A 94 -23.83 15.94 10.84
CA PRO A 94 -24.59 15.89 9.61
C PRO A 94 -25.37 14.57 9.56
N LYS A 95 -26.56 14.59 8.94
CA LYS A 95 -27.32 13.36 8.73
C LYS A 95 -26.49 12.44 7.83
N ALA A 96 -26.13 11.26 8.31
CA ALA A 96 -25.57 10.21 7.48
C ALA A 96 -26.69 9.58 6.66
N TYR A 97 -26.42 9.31 5.39
CA TYR A 97 -27.31 8.60 4.49
C TYR A 97 -26.67 7.27 4.11
N ASP A 98 -27.45 6.21 4.08
CA ASP A 98 -26.96 4.86 3.84
C ASP A 98 -26.87 4.51 2.34
N ASN A 99 -27.41 5.37 1.48
CA ASN A 99 -27.47 5.13 0.03
C ASN A 99 -27.13 6.39 -0.75
N TYR A 100 -26.52 6.22 -1.91
CA TYR A 100 -26.37 7.29 -2.88
C TYR A 100 -26.32 6.77 -4.32
N ALA A 101 -26.71 7.65 -5.24
CA ALA A 101 -26.52 7.46 -6.67
C ALA A 101 -25.78 8.68 -7.23
N SER A 102 -24.79 8.44 -8.08
CA SER A 102 -23.98 9.45 -8.75
C SER A 102 -24.01 9.21 -10.25
N LEU A 103 -24.24 10.26 -11.03
CA LEU A 103 -24.15 10.20 -12.50
C LEU A 103 -23.40 11.43 -12.99
N GLY A 104 -22.37 11.20 -13.80
CA GLY A 104 -21.58 12.23 -14.44
C GLY A 104 -21.33 11.94 -15.91
N LEU A 105 -21.28 13.02 -16.70
CA LEU A 105 -21.04 13.01 -18.12
C LEU A 105 -19.95 14.04 -18.45
N GLY A 106 -19.05 13.70 -19.37
CA GLY A 106 -17.93 14.54 -19.74
C GLY A 106 -17.67 14.63 -21.24
N ASN A 107 -16.59 15.33 -21.59
CA ASN A 107 -16.02 15.21 -22.94
C ASN A 107 -15.54 13.78 -23.19
N TYR A 108 -15.24 13.46 -24.45
CA TYR A 108 -14.94 12.08 -24.90
C TYR A 108 -16.08 11.08 -24.65
N THR A 109 -17.29 11.60 -24.40
CA THR A 109 -18.45 10.81 -23.94
C THR A 109 -18.09 10.01 -22.68
N ASN A 110 -17.31 10.61 -21.79
CA ASN A 110 -16.98 9.98 -20.52
C ASN A 110 -18.24 9.85 -19.68
N VAL A 111 -18.52 8.64 -19.19
CA VAL A 111 -19.68 8.34 -18.35
C VAL A 111 -19.19 7.75 -17.04
N LEU A 112 -19.59 8.36 -15.93
CA LEU A 112 -19.41 7.83 -14.59
C LEU A 112 -20.79 7.59 -13.98
N ALA A 113 -21.12 6.33 -13.69
CA ALA A 113 -22.32 5.98 -12.94
C ALA A 113 -21.92 5.15 -11.72
N GLU A 114 -22.40 5.58 -10.55
CA GLU A 114 -22.10 4.94 -9.28
C GLU A 114 -23.39 4.82 -8.49
N PHE A 115 -23.67 3.63 -7.97
CA PHE A 115 -24.81 3.38 -7.12
C PHE A 115 -24.35 2.54 -5.94
N TYR A 116 -24.56 3.06 -4.74
CA TYR A 116 -24.30 2.37 -3.50
C TYR A 116 -25.57 2.37 -2.66
N SER A 117 -25.93 1.21 -2.16
CA SER A 117 -27.08 1.05 -1.29
C SER A 117 -26.76 0.09 -0.17
N ASN A 118 -26.93 0.54 1.08
CA ASN A 118 -26.85 -0.31 2.26
C ASN A 118 -28.24 -0.44 2.87
N ILE A 119 -28.76 -1.67 2.89
CA ILE A 119 -30.09 -2.02 3.39
C ILE A 119 -29.91 -2.70 4.74
N GLU A 120 -30.40 -2.07 5.80
CA GLU A 120 -30.48 -2.68 7.12
C GLU A 120 -31.55 -3.78 7.11
N VAL A 121 -31.14 -5.04 7.17
CA VAL A 121 -32.05 -6.19 7.23
C VAL A 121 -32.60 -6.33 8.66
N ASN A 122 -31.73 -6.11 9.64
CA ASN A 122 -32.06 -5.90 11.06
C ASN A 122 -30.90 -5.16 11.75
N ARG A 123 -31.03 -4.90 13.05
CA ARG A 123 -30.05 -4.16 13.86
C ARG A 123 -28.60 -4.63 13.70
N ASP A 124 -28.40 -5.91 13.43
CA ASP A 124 -27.11 -6.56 13.44
C ASP A 124 -26.73 -7.10 12.05
N GLN A 125 -27.55 -6.87 11.01
CA GLN A 125 -27.38 -7.41 9.66
C GLN A 125 -27.64 -6.38 8.57
N ASN A 126 -26.75 -6.37 7.58
CA ASN A 126 -26.86 -5.47 6.44
C ASN A 126 -26.66 -6.21 5.11
N PHE A 127 -27.35 -5.72 4.08
CA PHE A 127 -27.16 -6.13 2.71
C PHE A 127 -26.77 -4.91 1.88
N GLY A 128 -25.64 -4.96 1.20
CA GLY A 128 -25.15 -3.89 0.36
C GLY A 128 -25.14 -4.26 -1.12
N VAL A 129 -25.40 -3.25 -1.95
CA VAL A 129 -25.28 -3.31 -3.40
C VAL A 129 -24.39 -2.14 -3.84
N TYR A 130 -23.34 -2.45 -4.57
CA TYR A 130 -22.44 -1.48 -5.15
C TYR A 130 -22.29 -1.72 -6.65
N LEU A 131 -22.64 -0.73 -7.46
CA LEU A 131 -22.47 -0.72 -8.91
C LEU A 131 -21.59 0.46 -9.27
N LEU A 132 -20.52 0.19 -10.03
CA LEU A 132 -19.66 1.20 -10.60
C LEU A 132 -19.56 0.98 -12.11
N HIS A 133 -19.75 2.04 -12.88
CA HIS A 133 -19.51 2.06 -14.31
C HIS A 133 -18.69 3.30 -14.65
N ASN A 134 -17.55 3.10 -15.30
CA ASN A 134 -16.71 4.15 -15.84
C ASN A 134 -16.40 3.83 -17.30
N SER A 135 -16.64 4.75 -18.22
CA SER A 135 -16.35 4.52 -19.64
C SER A 135 -15.98 5.78 -20.39
N SER A 136 -15.32 5.60 -21.53
CA SER A 136 -14.98 6.63 -22.49
C SER A 136 -15.16 6.11 -23.91
N GLN A 137 -15.59 6.96 -24.84
CA GLN A 137 -15.67 6.63 -26.28
C GLN A 137 -14.40 7.02 -27.04
N GLY A 138 -13.27 7.19 -26.35
CA GLY A 138 -11.98 7.42 -26.98
C GLY A 138 -11.63 8.89 -27.17
N GLY A 139 -10.97 9.23 -28.27
CA GLY A 139 -10.65 10.63 -28.62
C GLY A 139 -9.26 11.10 -28.20
N ILE A 140 -8.30 10.18 -28.16
CA ILE A 140 -6.88 10.52 -28.18
C ILE A 140 -6.48 10.85 -29.62
N ASP A 141 -5.90 12.01 -29.84
CA ASP A 141 -5.46 12.47 -31.16
C ASP A 141 -4.24 11.68 -31.65
N GLY A 142 -4.17 11.41 -32.95
CA GLY A 142 -3.01 10.74 -33.58
C GLY A 142 -2.98 9.21 -33.43
N VAL A 143 -3.90 8.61 -32.67
CA VAL A 143 -4.01 7.15 -32.54
C VAL A 143 -4.76 6.56 -33.75
N LEU A 144 -4.23 5.46 -34.28
CA LEU A 144 -4.74 4.81 -35.50
C LEU A 144 -5.95 3.89 -35.27
N LEU A 145 -6.06 3.32 -34.06
CA LEU A 145 -7.09 2.35 -33.69
C LEU A 145 -8.09 2.94 -32.68
N ASP A 146 -9.22 2.26 -32.49
CA ASP A 146 -10.21 2.64 -31.47
C ASP A 146 -9.58 2.57 -30.07
N ASN A 147 -9.81 3.57 -29.24
CA ASN A 147 -9.26 3.72 -27.90
C ASN A 147 -10.34 3.90 -26.83
N LYS A 148 -11.59 3.52 -27.13
CA LYS A 148 -12.65 3.45 -26.12
C LYS A 148 -12.31 2.44 -25.02
N PHE A 149 -12.86 2.67 -23.83
CA PHE A 149 -12.78 1.71 -22.72
C PHE A 149 -14.08 1.71 -21.91
N TYR A 150 -14.32 0.62 -21.20
CA TYR A 150 -15.27 0.60 -20.10
C TYR A 150 -14.81 -0.32 -18.97
N ASP A 151 -15.19 0.03 -17.76
CA ASP A 151 -15.06 -0.79 -16.56
C ASP A 151 -16.39 -0.76 -15.82
N THR A 152 -17.04 -1.91 -15.73
CA THR A 152 -18.29 -2.08 -15.01
C THR A 152 -18.13 -3.16 -13.97
N SER A 153 -18.43 -2.84 -12.71
CA SER A 153 -18.46 -3.80 -11.62
C SER A 153 -19.77 -3.72 -10.85
N LEU A 154 -20.26 -4.89 -10.44
CA LEU A 154 -21.37 -5.05 -9.51
C LEU A 154 -20.89 -5.93 -8.37
N ASN A 155 -20.99 -5.45 -7.13
CA ASN A 155 -20.68 -6.17 -5.91
C ASN A 155 -21.92 -6.19 -5.02
N LEU A 156 -22.26 -7.37 -4.51
CA LEU A 156 -23.29 -7.61 -3.51
C LEU A 156 -22.60 -8.10 -2.25
N ASN A 157 -22.86 -7.45 -1.11
CA ASN A 157 -22.32 -7.88 0.17
C ASN A 157 -23.44 -8.14 1.19
N TYR A 158 -23.20 -9.09 2.08
CA TYR A 158 -24.08 -9.38 3.20
C TYR A 158 -23.23 -9.57 4.45
N GLY A 159 -23.55 -8.85 5.52
CA GLY A 159 -22.78 -8.85 6.74
C GLY A 159 -23.65 -9.01 7.98
N SER A 160 -23.07 -9.58 9.03
CA SER A 160 -23.68 -9.67 10.34
C SER A 160 -22.65 -9.40 11.43
N LYS A 161 -23.05 -8.66 12.45
CA LYS A 161 -22.23 -8.39 13.63
C LYS A 161 -22.97 -8.78 14.91
N ASP A 162 -22.50 -9.84 15.55
CA ASP A 162 -22.99 -10.28 16.86
C ASP A 162 -22.01 -9.81 17.96
N ARG A 163 -22.30 -10.16 19.22
CA ARG A 163 -21.45 -9.86 20.37
C ARG A 163 -20.12 -10.61 20.34
N ASP A 164 -20.13 -11.85 19.87
CA ASP A 164 -19.01 -12.78 20.01
C ASP A 164 -18.25 -12.98 18.67
N TYR A 165 -18.86 -12.61 17.55
CA TYR A 165 -18.28 -12.69 16.21
C TYR A 165 -18.91 -11.68 15.23
N SER A 166 -18.19 -11.38 14.15
CA SER A 166 -18.73 -10.73 12.97
C SER A 166 -18.31 -11.47 11.71
N TRP A 167 -19.15 -11.43 10.68
CA TRP A 167 -18.80 -11.98 9.38
C TRP A 167 -19.38 -11.14 8.26
N ASN A 168 -18.72 -11.16 7.12
CA ASN A 168 -19.23 -10.65 5.87
C ASN A 168 -19.03 -11.67 4.75
N THR A 169 -19.85 -11.57 3.72
CA THR A 169 -19.69 -12.29 2.47
C THR A 169 -19.93 -11.34 1.32
N GLU A 170 -19.23 -11.53 0.22
CA GLU A 170 -19.42 -10.78 -1.00
C GLU A 170 -19.51 -11.70 -2.22
N LEU A 171 -20.23 -11.23 -3.22
CA LEU A 171 -20.31 -11.81 -4.55
C LEU A 171 -20.32 -10.66 -5.54
N GLY A 172 -19.44 -10.72 -6.54
CA GLY A 172 -19.34 -9.69 -7.54
C GLY A 172 -19.03 -10.20 -8.93
N VAL A 173 -19.34 -9.35 -9.90
CA VAL A 173 -19.00 -9.53 -11.31
C VAL A 173 -18.37 -8.25 -11.82
N GLN A 174 -17.42 -8.39 -12.72
CA GLN A 174 -16.74 -7.29 -13.38
C GLN A 174 -16.59 -7.59 -14.87
N HIS A 175 -16.82 -6.57 -15.68
CA HIS A 175 -16.59 -6.58 -17.12
C HIS A 175 -15.78 -5.35 -17.49
N GLN A 176 -14.62 -5.59 -18.06
CA GLN A 176 -13.73 -4.55 -18.56
C GLN A 176 -13.54 -4.72 -20.06
N LEU A 177 -13.50 -3.62 -20.79
CA LEU A 177 -13.04 -3.57 -22.18
C LEU A 177 -12.01 -2.49 -22.33
N TYR A 178 -10.95 -2.89 -23.01
CA TYR A 178 -9.88 -2.02 -23.44
C TYR A 178 -9.57 -2.31 -24.90
N ASN A 179 -8.90 -1.37 -25.56
CA ASN A 179 -8.38 -1.58 -26.89
C ASN A 179 -6.85 -1.50 -26.87
N TRP A 180 -6.20 -2.42 -27.57
CA TRP A 180 -4.78 -2.38 -27.86
C TRP A 180 -4.47 -1.33 -28.94
N TYR A 181 -4.70 -0.06 -28.63
CA TYR A 181 -4.66 1.01 -29.63
C TYR A 181 -3.25 1.49 -29.98
N GLY A 182 -2.25 1.20 -29.14
CA GLY A 182 -0.87 1.65 -29.28
C GLY A 182 -0.07 0.93 -30.36
N VAL A 183 -0.47 1.05 -31.62
CA VAL A 183 0.29 0.59 -32.79
C VAL A 183 1.33 1.64 -33.14
N SER A 184 2.59 1.21 -33.28
CA SER A 184 3.69 2.10 -33.69
C SER A 184 3.58 2.47 -35.17
N GLU A 185 3.82 3.74 -35.51
CA GLU A 185 3.91 4.22 -36.91
C GLU A 185 5.04 3.55 -37.70
N ASN A 186 6.05 3.01 -37.00
CA ASN A 186 7.20 2.34 -37.60
C ASN A 186 6.87 0.92 -38.10
N VAL A 187 5.69 0.39 -37.78
CA VAL A 187 5.22 -0.88 -38.33
C VAL A 187 4.74 -0.64 -39.76
N PRO A 188 5.32 -1.30 -40.79
CA PRO A 188 5.04 -1.01 -42.19
C PRO A 188 3.72 -1.64 -42.64
N MET A 189 2.61 -1.08 -42.15
CA MET A 189 1.27 -1.48 -42.52
C MET A 189 0.66 -0.46 -43.46
N THR A 190 -0.10 -0.97 -44.42
CA THR A 190 -1.02 -0.16 -45.21
C THR A 190 -2.19 0.29 -44.35
N ASP A 191 -2.80 1.42 -44.71
CA ASP A 191 -4.03 1.90 -44.06
C ASP A 191 -5.14 0.83 -44.02
N ALA A 192 -5.20 0.00 -45.06
CA ALA A 192 -6.17 -1.10 -45.16
C ALA A 192 -5.90 -2.21 -44.13
N GLU A 193 -4.63 -2.51 -43.85
CA GLU A 193 -4.24 -3.48 -42.82
C GLU A 193 -4.55 -2.93 -41.43
N ILE A 194 -4.21 -1.67 -41.15
CA ILE A 194 -4.51 -1.00 -39.88
C ILE A 194 -6.01 -1.02 -39.58
N LEU A 195 -6.85 -0.64 -40.56
CA LEU A 195 -8.31 -0.64 -40.42
C LEU A 195 -8.91 -2.04 -40.24
N SER A 196 -8.16 -3.10 -40.51
CA SER A 196 -8.61 -4.48 -40.31
C SER A 196 -8.27 -5.04 -38.93
N ILE A 197 -7.44 -4.33 -38.14
CA ILE A 197 -7.04 -4.77 -36.80
C ILE A 197 -8.23 -4.63 -35.84
N ASP A 198 -8.66 -5.75 -35.27
CA ASP A 198 -9.60 -5.76 -34.14
C ASP A 198 -8.84 -5.62 -32.82
N SER A 199 -8.60 -4.38 -32.38
CA SER A 199 -7.87 -4.08 -31.14
C SER A 199 -8.63 -4.43 -29.86
N GLN A 200 -9.89 -4.84 -29.97
CA GLN A 200 -10.79 -4.92 -28.83
C GLN A 200 -10.49 -6.13 -27.95
N GLN A 201 -10.37 -5.89 -26.65
CA GLN A 201 -10.19 -6.94 -25.65
C GLN A 201 -11.23 -6.83 -24.54
N ASN A 202 -11.85 -7.95 -24.20
CA ASN A 202 -12.84 -8.04 -23.14
C ASN A 202 -12.33 -8.95 -22.03
N TYR A 203 -12.42 -8.48 -20.79
CA TYR A 203 -12.12 -9.24 -19.58
C TYR A 203 -13.39 -9.42 -18.75
N TYR A 204 -13.60 -10.63 -18.27
CA TYR A 204 -14.72 -11.00 -17.42
C TYR A 204 -14.19 -11.58 -16.12
N SER A 205 -14.66 -11.07 -14.99
CA SER A 205 -14.32 -11.62 -13.68
C SER A 205 -15.58 -11.87 -12.87
N VAL A 206 -15.65 -13.03 -12.23
CA VAL A 206 -16.64 -13.35 -11.20
C VAL A 206 -15.86 -13.66 -9.93
N PHE A 207 -16.19 -12.98 -8.85
CA PHE A 207 -15.51 -13.15 -7.58
C PHE A 207 -16.51 -13.32 -6.44
N GLY A 208 -16.05 -13.98 -5.40
CA GLY A 208 -16.82 -14.19 -4.20
C GLY A 208 -15.91 -14.47 -3.04
N GLY A 209 -16.32 -14.06 -1.87
CA GLY A 209 -15.50 -14.19 -0.69
C GLY A 209 -16.28 -13.97 0.58
N GLY A 210 -15.57 -14.06 1.69
CA GLY A 210 -16.10 -13.69 2.97
C GLY A 210 -15.03 -13.63 4.02
N ASN A 211 -15.29 -12.81 5.02
CA ASN A 211 -14.50 -12.76 6.22
C ASN A 211 -15.29 -13.20 7.45
N ILE A 212 -14.58 -13.71 8.43
CA ILE A 212 -15.11 -13.95 9.77
C ILE A 212 -14.08 -13.47 10.79
N GLU A 213 -14.56 -12.77 11.81
CA GLU A 213 -13.79 -12.32 12.96
C GLU A 213 -14.44 -12.86 14.24
N LEU A 214 -13.65 -13.53 15.08
CA LEU A 214 -14.09 -14.02 16.39
C LEU A 214 -13.35 -13.25 17.48
N TYR A 215 -14.10 -12.59 18.36
CA TYR A 215 -13.49 -11.67 19.34
C TYR A 215 -12.79 -12.43 20.48
N ASP A 216 -13.43 -13.48 21.01
CA ASP A 216 -12.95 -14.27 22.17
C ASP A 216 -12.61 -15.72 21.79
N SER A 217 -11.75 -15.88 20.79
CA SER A 217 -11.25 -17.18 20.34
C SER A 217 -9.74 -17.13 20.09
N PHE A 218 -9.10 -18.31 20.05
CA PHE A 218 -7.72 -18.45 19.55
C PHE A 218 -7.67 -18.30 18.02
N PHE A 219 -8.79 -18.55 17.34
CA PHE A 219 -8.95 -18.27 15.93
C PHE A 219 -9.52 -16.86 15.81
N LYS A 220 -8.75 -15.89 15.31
CA LYS A 220 -9.16 -14.48 15.29
C LYS A 220 -9.88 -14.12 14.02
N THR A 221 -9.26 -14.39 12.87
CA THR A 221 -9.83 -14.06 11.58
C THR A 221 -9.66 -15.20 10.59
N ALA A 222 -10.58 -15.27 9.63
CA ALA A 222 -10.32 -15.90 8.35
C ALA A 222 -10.99 -15.13 7.24
N ASP A 223 -10.27 -15.00 6.15
CA ASP A 223 -10.61 -14.26 4.96
C ASP A 223 -10.39 -15.19 3.76
N LEU A 224 -11.44 -15.41 2.97
CA LEU A 224 -11.40 -16.21 1.75
C LEU A 224 -11.83 -15.34 0.58
N GLU A 225 -11.02 -15.27 -0.46
CA GLU A 225 -11.39 -14.72 -1.77
C GLU A 225 -11.22 -15.80 -2.83
N ILE A 226 -12.23 -15.95 -3.69
CA ILE A 226 -12.20 -16.80 -4.88
C ILE A 226 -12.55 -15.93 -6.07
N ARG A 227 -11.75 -16.02 -7.12
CA ARG A 227 -11.94 -15.27 -8.36
C ARG A 227 -11.78 -16.19 -9.56
N GLN A 228 -12.73 -16.13 -10.47
CA GLN A 228 -12.64 -16.70 -11.81
C GLN A 228 -12.53 -15.54 -12.79
N THR A 229 -11.47 -15.52 -13.59
CA THR A 229 -11.22 -14.51 -14.63
C THR A 229 -11.11 -15.20 -15.98
N GLY A 230 -11.60 -14.55 -17.02
CA GLY A 230 -11.37 -14.97 -18.41
C GLY A 230 -11.44 -13.80 -19.37
N ASP A 231 -11.20 -14.07 -20.64
CA ASP A 231 -11.19 -13.04 -21.69
C ASP A 231 -11.80 -13.51 -23.02
N ALA A 232 -11.72 -12.66 -24.04
CA ALA A 232 -12.22 -12.97 -25.38
C ALA A 232 -11.32 -13.92 -26.19
N PHE A 233 -10.11 -14.24 -25.71
CA PHE A 233 -9.07 -14.99 -26.43
C PHE A 233 -8.75 -16.34 -25.79
N GLY A 234 -9.67 -16.88 -24.97
CA GLY A 234 -9.56 -18.22 -24.42
C GLY A 234 -8.80 -18.30 -23.08
N THR A 235 -8.39 -17.18 -22.48
CA THR A 235 -7.80 -17.19 -21.14
C THR A 235 -8.85 -17.58 -20.11
N SER A 236 -8.46 -18.45 -19.18
CA SER A 236 -9.26 -18.81 -18.00
C SER A 236 -8.33 -18.98 -16.81
N GLU A 237 -8.55 -18.21 -15.74
CA GLU A 237 -7.78 -18.26 -14.50
C GLU A 237 -8.71 -18.35 -13.29
N GLN A 238 -8.47 -19.32 -12.42
CA GLN A 238 -9.04 -19.41 -11.09
C GLN A 238 -7.97 -19.03 -10.07
N LYS A 239 -8.29 -18.08 -9.18
CA LYS A 239 -7.47 -17.70 -8.02
C LYS A 239 -8.24 -17.92 -6.73
N VAL A 240 -7.58 -18.48 -5.73
CA VAL A 240 -8.11 -18.64 -4.38
C VAL A 240 -7.08 -18.13 -3.39
N ASP A 241 -7.46 -17.17 -2.57
CA ASP A 241 -6.65 -16.64 -1.48
C ASP A 241 -7.36 -16.91 -0.16
N LEU A 242 -6.70 -17.64 0.73
CA LEU A 242 -7.15 -17.89 2.10
C LEU A 242 -6.13 -17.29 3.05
N ASN A 243 -6.56 -16.42 3.96
CA ASN A 243 -5.75 -15.90 5.04
C ASN A 243 -6.46 -16.17 6.37
N SER A 244 -5.72 -16.48 7.42
CA SER A 244 -6.28 -16.67 8.75
C SER A 244 -5.27 -16.29 9.82
N THR A 245 -5.72 -15.59 10.85
CA THR A 245 -4.90 -15.22 12.01
C THR A 245 -5.31 -16.04 13.22
N LEU A 246 -4.31 -16.67 13.85
CA LEU A 246 -4.46 -17.44 15.08
C LEU A 246 -3.66 -16.78 16.20
N GLU A 247 -4.18 -16.78 17.42
CA GLU A 247 -3.53 -16.24 18.60
C GLU A 247 -3.50 -17.28 19.72
N PHE A 248 -2.30 -17.61 20.18
CA PHE A 248 -2.08 -18.57 21.26
C PHE A 248 -1.22 -17.96 22.36
N ASN A 249 -1.59 -18.15 23.61
CA ASN A 249 -0.75 -17.77 24.74
C ASN A 249 0.24 -18.90 25.06
N ILE A 250 1.54 -18.65 24.93
CA ILE A 250 2.61 -19.56 25.33
C ILE A 250 3.49 -18.86 26.37
N ALA A 251 3.55 -19.42 27.58
CA ALA A 251 4.38 -18.92 28.68
C ALA A 251 4.18 -17.41 28.98
N ASP A 252 2.91 -16.99 29.07
CA ASP A 252 2.45 -15.61 29.32
C ASP A 252 2.73 -14.61 28.19
N GLU A 253 3.23 -15.07 27.04
CA GLU A 253 3.41 -14.27 25.83
C GLU A 253 2.38 -14.66 24.76
N LEU A 254 1.82 -13.67 24.08
CA LEU A 254 0.86 -13.86 23.00
C LEU A 254 1.62 -14.08 21.69
N ILE A 255 1.43 -15.25 21.10
CA ILE A 255 1.97 -15.59 19.78
C ILE A 255 0.85 -15.46 18.76
N THR A 256 1.06 -14.60 17.78
CA THR A 256 0.18 -14.43 16.62
C THR A 256 0.77 -15.21 15.46
N THR A 257 0.01 -16.15 14.92
CA THR A 257 0.41 -16.97 13.78
C THR A 257 -0.56 -16.74 12.64
N ASP A 258 -0.06 -16.14 11.56
CA ASP A 258 -0.83 -16.02 10.32
C ASP A 258 -0.62 -17.28 9.47
N VAL A 259 -1.70 -17.81 8.92
CA VAL A 259 -1.70 -18.92 7.97
C VAL A 259 -2.29 -18.41 6.67
N GLN A 260 -1.62 -18.69 5.57
CA GLN A 260 -2.09 -18.31 4.24
C GLN A 260 -2.02 -19.48 3.27
N ALA A 261 -2.94 -19.52 2.31
CA ALA A 261 -2.89 -20.40 1.17
C ALA A 261 -3.32 -19.63 -0.07
N ASN A 262 -2.44 -19.58 -1.07
CA ASN A 262 -2.67 -18.91 -2.34
C ASN A 262 -2.62 -19.98 -3.43
N PHE A 263 -3.71 -20.16 -4.15
CA PHE A 263 -3.83 -21.10 -5.26
C PHE A 263 -4.18 -20.34 -6.53
N VAL A 264 -3.45 -20.61 -7.61
CA VAL A 264 -3.74 -20.07 -8.93
C VAL A 264 -3.68 -21.23 -9.92
N ASN A 265 -4.72 -21.39 -10.72
CA ASN A 265 -4.78 -22.35 -11.82
C ASN A 265 -5.31 -21.62 -13.05
N GLY A 266 -4.50 -21.55 -14.11
CA GLY A 266 -4.89 -20.87 -15.33
C GLY A 266 -4.37 -21.52 -16.59
N SER A 267 -5.05 -21.20 -17.68
CA SER A 267 -4.71 -21.64 -19.03
C SER A 267 -4.91 -20.51 -20.03
N MET A 268 -4.04 -20.45 -21.02
CA MET A 268 -4.15 -19.60 -22.20
C MET A 268 -3.96 -20.45 -23.45
N ASP A 269 -4.66 -20.11 -24.53
CA ASP A 269 -4.65 -20.88 -25.78
C ASP A 269 -3.26 -20.97 -26.42
N ARG A 270 -2.38 -19.99 -26.16
CA ARG A 270 -1.02 -19.98 -26.70
C ARG A 270 -0.01 -19.16 -25.88
N MET A 271 1.26 -19.41 -26.16
CA MET A 271 2.37 -18.50 -25.87
C MET A 271 2.54 -17.49 -27.02
N TYR A 272 3.19 -16.35 -26.76
CA TYR A 272 3.29 -15.30 -27.77
C TYR A 272 4.12 -15.72 -29.00
N ALA A 273 5.23 -16.41 -28.78
CA ALA A 273 6.15 -16.86 -29.83
C ALA A 273 5.81 -18.24 -30.39
N GLU A 274 4.94 -19.00 -29.73
CA GLU A 274 4.67 -20.41 -30.03
C GLU A 274 3.18 -20.72 -29.92
N ASN A 275 2.62 -21.44 -30.89
CA ASN A 275 1.22 -21.89 -30.85
C ASN A 275 1.05 -23.13 -29.95
N VAL A 276 1.44 -22.98 -28.68
CA VAL A 276 1.41 -24.01 -27.65
C VAL A 276 0.63 -23.46 -26.47
N GLU A 277 -0.38 -24.22 -26.02
CA GLU A 277 -1.19 -23.90 -24.85
C GLU A 277 -0.31 -23.66 -23.63
N ASN A 278 -0.51 -22.53 -22.94
CA ASN A 278 0.24 -22.18 -21.75
C ASN A 278 -0.62 -22.46 -20.51
N LYS A 279 -0.22 -23.44 -19.70
CA LYS A 279 -0.88 -23.79 -18.44
C LYS A 279 0.02 -23.47 -17.27
N TYR A 280 -0.58 -23.03 -16.18
CA TYR A 280 0.13 -22.79 -14.94
C TYR A 280 -0.77 -23.10 -13.75
N THR A 281 -0.20 -23.84 -12.80
CA THR A 281 -0.90 -24.25 -11.58
C THR A 281 0.05 -24.13 -10.40
N PHE A 282 -0.17 -23.12 -9.56
CA PHE A 282 0.63 -22.84 -8.38
C PHE A 282 -0.20 -22.97 -7.10
N LEU A 283 0.38 -23.60 -6.08
CA LEU A 283 -0.16 -23.60 -4.72
C LEU A 283 0.95 -23.20 -3.74
N ASN A 284 0.75 -22.09 -3.03
CA ASN A 284 1.65 -21.62 -1.99
C ASN A 284 0.93 -21.66 -0.65
N VAL A 285 1.49 -22.38 0.33
CA VAL A 285 0.96 -22.44 1.70
C VAL A 285 2.00 -21.86 2.65
N GLY A 286 1.61 -20.83 3.39
CA GLY A 286 2.46 -20.08 4.31
C GLY A 286 2.01 -20.17 5.76
N VAL A 287 2.97 -20.22 6.68
CA VAL A 287 2.74 -20.10 8.13
C VAL A 287 3.76 -19.11 8.70
N ASN A 288 3.25 -18.06 9.37
CA ASN A 288 4.01 -16.91 9.81
C ASN A 288 3.82 -16.68 11.32
N PRO A 289 4.48 -17.46 12.19
CA PRO A 289 4.47 -17.22 13.62
C PRO A 289 5.23 -15.94 13.98
N SER A 290 4.65 -15.14 14.87
CA SER A 290 5.20 -13.87 15.31
C SER A 290 4.94 -13.61 16.80
N LEU A 291 5.90 -12.96 17.46
CA LEU A 291 5.85 -12.58 18.86
C LEU A 291 5.88 -11.06 18.98
N LEU A 292 4.80 -10.48 19.49
CA LEU A 292 4.69 -9.05 19.72
C LEU A 292 5.13 -8.70 21.15
N ILE A 293 6.28 -8.06 21.26
CA ILE A 293 6.84 -7.56 22.53
C ILE A 293 6.52 -6.07 22.66
N LEU A 294 5.65 -5.74 23.62
CA LEU A 294 5.34 -4.36 23.99
C LEU A 294 6.06 -4.00 25.30
N ARG A 295 6.89 -2.95 25.29
CA ARG A 295 7.65 -2.46 26.46
C ARG A 295 7.68 -0.94 26.47
N ASN A 296 6.82 -0.28 27.27
CA ASN A 296 6.71 1.18 27.42
C ASN A 296 6.67 1.96 26.08
N ASN A 297 7.84 2.21 25.48
CA ASN A 297 8.01 2.94 24.22
C ASN A 297 8.51 2.05 23.07
N LEU A 298 8.93 0.81 23.33
CA LEU A 298 9.38 -0.15 22.34
C LEU A 298 8.23 -1.08 21.92
N THR A 299 8.05 -1.20 20.62
CA THR A 299 7.25 -2.25 19.99
C THR A 299 8.18 -3.05 19.11
N LEU A 300 8.32 -4.34 19.41
CA LEU A 300 9.18 -5.26 18.68
C LEU A 300 8.34 -6.46 18.27
N ASN A 301 8.24 -6.72 16.97
CA ASN A 301 7.64 -7.91 16.42
C ASN A 301 8.76 -8.81 15.86
N ILE A 302 8.86 -10.03 16.36
CA ILE A 302 9.84 -11.02 15.90
C ILE A 302 9.07 -12.23 15.37
N GLY A 303 9.20 -12.48 14.07
CA GLY A 303 8.64 -13.64 13.43
C GLY A 303 9.52 -14.17 12.31
N ALA A 304 9.08 -15.28 11.75
CA ALA A 304 9.60 -15.86 10.52
C ALA A 304 8.42 -16.34 9.69
N ALA A 305 8.55 -16.32 8.37
CA ALA A 305 7.54 -16.82 7.45
C ALA A 305 8.07 -18.06 6.74
N PHE A 306 7.31 -19.15 6.83
CA PHE A 306 7.64 -20.43 6.21
C PHE A 306 6.64 -20.70 5.11
N PHE A 307 7.12 -20.92 3.89
CA PHE A 307 6.26 -21.27 2.76
C PHE A 307 6.63 -22.60 2.15
N TYR A 308 5.61 -23.31 1.70
CA TYR A 308 5.74 -24.44 0.80
C TYR A 308 5.01 -24.09 -0.50
N GLY A 309 5.78 -23.99 -1.59
CA GLY A 309 5.27 -23.70 -2.93
C GLY A 309 5.30 -24.95 -3.81
N LEU A 310 4.24 -25.13 -4.60
CA LEU A 310 4.10 -26.19 -5.59
C LEU A 310 3.87 -25.57 -6.96
N ASP A 311 4.65 -26.01 -7.94
CA ASP A 311 4.37 -25.82 -9.36
C ASP A 311 3.92 -27.18 -9.92
N THR A 312 2.61 -27.34 -10.12
CA THR A 312 2.03 -28.63 -10.49
C THR A 312 2.33 -28.99 -11.94
N GLU A 313 2.43 -28.00 -12.82
CA GLU A 313 2.69 -28.23 -14.25
C GLU A 313 4.14 -28.70 -14.47
N ASN A 314 5.09 -28.12 -13.73
CA ASN A 314 6.50 -28.52 -13.79
C ASN A 314 6.87 -29.64 -12.81
N SER A 315 5.93 -30.09 -11.97
CA SER A 315 6.17 -31.09 -10.90
C SER A 315 7.28 -30.67 -9.92
N GLU A 316 7.38 -29.38 -9.63
CA GLU A 316 8.38 -28.81 -8.73
C GLU A 316 7.76 -28.43 -7.39
N SER A 317 8.58 -28.51 -6.33
CA SER A 317 8.16 -28.08 -5.00
C SER A 317 9.33 -27.45 -4.26
N ASN A 318 9.09 -26.31 -3.64
CA ASN A 318 10.11 -25.50 -2.99
C ASN A 318 9.69 -25.14 -1.56
N PHE A 319 10.68 -25.08 -0.66
CA PHE A 319 10.50 -24.58 0.70
C PHE A 319 11.21 -23.24 0.83
N TYR A 320 10.50 -22.24 1.34
CA TYR A 320 11.01 -20.89 1.52
C TYR A 320 10.96 -20.47 2.98
N LEU A 321 11.95 -19.69 3.40
CA LEU A 321 12.07 -19.16 4.75
C LEU A 321 12.44 -17.69 4.68
N TYR A 322 11.60 -16.84 5.27
CA TYR A 322 11.78 -15.39 5.26
C TYR A 322 11.85 -14.80 6.67
N PRO A 323 12.64 -13.74 6.86
CA PRO A 323 12.56 -12.94 8.08
C PRO A 323 11.22 -12.16 8.13
N LYS A 324 10.66 -11.98 9.33
CA LYS A 324 9.52 -11.09 9.61
C LYS A 324 9.78 -10.33 10.91
N VAL A 325 10.71 -9.38 10.88
CA VAL A 325 11.14 -8.64 12.07
C VAL A 325 10.87 -7.17 11.89
N THR A 326 10.12 -6.56 12.80
CA THR A 326 9.90 -5.10 12.81
C THR A 326 10.10 -4.53 14.21
N ALA A 327 10.65 -3.34 14.29
CA ALA A 327 10.90 -2.65 15.55
C ALA A 327 10.57 -1.17 15.42
N SER A 328 9.95 -0.59 16.45
CA SER A 328 9.74 0.84 16.56
C SER A 328 9.92 1.31 17.99
N TYR A 329 10.48 2.51 18.16
CA TYR A 329 10.73 3.07 19.47
C TYR A 329 10.22 4.51 19.55
N LYS A 330 9.25 4.78 20.43
CA LYS A 330 8.72 6.13 20.69
C LYS A 330 9.74 6.95 21.49
N LEU A 331 10.73 7.52 20.79
CA LEU A 331 11.84 8.25 21.40
C LEU A 331 11.39 9.58 22.02
N ALA A 332 10.47 10.29 21.36
CA ALA A 332 9.94 11.57 21.83
C ALA A 332 8.41 11.59 21.78
N GLY A 333 7.77 10.61 22.44
CA GLY A 333 6.32 10.43 22.37
C GLY A 333 5.84 10.27 20.93
N ASP A 334 4.81 11.01 20.54
CA ASP A 334 4.28 10.97 19.17
C ASP A 334 5.05 11.88 18.20
N TYR A 335 6.03 12.66 18.67
CA TYR A 335 6.77 13.61 17.83
C TYR A 335 7.83 12.91 16.97
N PHE A 336 8.45 11.84 17.49
CA PHE A 336 9.49 11.11 16.78
C PHE A 336 9.54 9.65 17.23
N THR A 337 9.26 8.76 16.27
CA THR A 337 9.30 7.31 16.40
C THR A 337 10.18 6.75 15.27
N PRO A 338 11.48 6.53 15.50
CA PRO A 338 12.30 5.70 14.63
C PRO A 338 11.75 4.28 14.55
N TYR A 339 11.84 3.67 13.38
CA TYR A 339 11.42 2.30 13.14
C TYR A 339 12.31 1.64 12.09
N ALA A 340 12.41 0.32 12.16
CA ALA A 340 13.10 -0.49 11.16
C ALA A 340 12.35 -1.81 10.95
N GLY A 341 12.54 -2.42 9.79
CA GLY A 341 12.00 -3.73 9.48
C GLY A 341 12.90 -4.52 8.54
N LEU A 342 12.79 -5.84 8.64
CA LEU A 342 13.37 -6.82 7.75
C LEU A 342 12.31 -7.88 7.49
N GLU A 343 11.71 -7.85 6.31
CA GLU A 343 10.55 -8.66 5.98
C GLU A 343 10.73 -9.29 4.59
N GLY A 344 10.43 -10.58 4.43
CA GLY A 344 10.32 -11.21 3.11
C GLY A 344 8.96 -11.89 2.95
N GLY A 345 8.77 -12.62 1.86
CA GLY A 345 7.56 -13.41 1.61
C GLY A 345 7.44 -13.88 0.17
N LEU A 346 6.49 -14.79 -0.06
CA LEU A 346 6.18 -15.28 -1.40
C LEU A 346 4.89 -14.63 -1.90
N GLN A 347 4.96 -13.91 -3.02
CA GLN A 347 3.82 -13.23 -3.62
C GLN A 347 3.31 -14.03 -4.83
N GLN A 348 2.08 -14.54 -4.74
CA GLN A 348 1.44 -15.19 -5.88
C GLN A 348 0.91 -14.15 -6.87
N ASN A 349 1.48 -14.11 -8.07
CA ASN A 349 0.95 -13.31 -9.17
C ASN A 349 -0.19 -14.03 -9.88
N SER A 350 -0.96 -13.28 -10.67
CA SER A 350 -2.09 -13.80 -11.44
C SER A 350 -2.31 -12.94 -12.69
N TYR A 351 -2.92 -13.52 -13.72
CA TYR A 351 -3.28 -12.83 -14.94
C TYR A 351 -4.22 -11.64 -14.68
N TYR A 352 -5.24 -11.82 -13.83
CA TYR A 352 -6.08 -10.70 -13.40
C TYR A 352 -5.24 -9.57 -12.78
N GLY A 353 -4.28 -9.90 -11.92
CA GLY A 353 -3.37 -8.93 -11.31
C GLY A 353 -2.49 -8.18 -12.32
N PHE A 354 -2.12 -8.83 -13.43
CA PHE A 354 -1.41 -8.19 -14.54
C PHE A 354 -2.32 -7.23 -15.33
N VAL A 355 -3.55 -7.65 -15.64
CA VAL A 355 -4.53 -6.81 -16.34
C VAL A 355 -4.87 -5.54 -15.54
N GLN A 356 -4.97 -5.63 -14.21
CA GLN A 356 -5.23 -4.44 -13.37
C GLN A 356 -4.04 -3.47 -13.33
N GLN A 357 -2.80 -3.93 -13.54
CA GLN A 357 -1.62 -3.08 -13.61
C GLN A 357 -1.42 -2.50 -15.01
N ASN A 358 -1.59 -3.33 -16.03
CA ASN A 358 -1.51 -2.96 -17.43
C ASN A 358 -2.63 -3.66 -18.22
N PRO A 359 -3.69 -2.94 -18.62
CA PRO A 359 -4.81 -3.54 -19.34
C PRO A 359 -4.45 -3.94 -20.79
N TYR A 360 -3.24 -3.60 -21.25
CA TYR A 360 -2.77 -3.91 -22.61
C TYR A 360 -1.92 -5.19 -22.65
N VAL A 361 -1.91 -5.98 -21.57
CA VAL A 361 -1.25 -7.29 -21.53
C VAL A 361 -1.95 -8.25 -22.48
N SER A 362 -1.16 -8.94 -23.31
CA SER A 362 -1.67 -9.96 -24.23
C SER A 362 -2.14 -11.21 -23.48
N PRO A 363 -3.08 -11.98 -24.04
CA PRO A 363 -3.56 -13.26 -23.49
C PRO A 363 -2.54 -14.40 -23.68
N THR A 364 -1.27 -14.09 -23.41
CA THR A 364 -0.12 -14.98 -23.61
C THR A 364 0.94 -14.78 -22.51
N ALA A 365 0.58 -14.11 -21.43
CA ALA A 365 1.49 -13.75 -20.34
C ALA A 365 1.94 -14.97 -19.53
N MET A 366 3.20 -14.96 -19.10
CA MET A 366 3.70 -15.96 -18.16
C MET A 366 3.33 -15.55 -16.72
N VAL A 367 2.69 -16.45 -15.99
CA VAL A 367 2.33 -16.24 -14.58
C VAL A 367 3.24 -17.11 -13.73
N ALA A 368 3.91 -16.51 -12.75
CA ALA A 368 4.75 -17.18 -11.77
C ALA A 368 4.74 -16.37 -10.47
N PRO A 369 4.94 -17.00 -9.29
CA PRO A 369 5.07 -16.27 -8.04
C PRO A 369 6.39 -15.46 -7.99
N THR A 370 6.37 -14.34 -7.29
CA THR A 370 7.56 -13.52 -6.98
C THR A 370 8.06 -13.87 -5.59
N ASP A 371 9.34 -14.17 -5.49
CA ASP A 371 10.03 -14.50 -4.25
C ASP A 371 10.68 -13.21 -3.69
N ASN A 372 10.02 -12.57 -2.72
CA ASN A 372 10.60 -11.43 -2.02
C ASN A 372 11.53 -11.95 -0.91
N LEU A 373 12.80 -12.12 -1.26
CA LEU A 373 13.85 -12.65 -0.40
C LEU A 373 13.96 -11.86 0.90
N TYR A 374 14.07 -10.53 0.79
CA TYR A 374 14.08 -9.62 1.93
C TYR A 374 13.88 -8.16 1.50
N ASN A 375 13.14 -7.44 2.34
CA ASN A 375 12.95 -6.01 2.33
C ASN A 375 13.44 -5.44 3.65
N PHE A 376 14.63 -4.84 3.63
CA PHE A 376 15.15 -4.08 4.77
C PHE A 376 14.73 -2.62 4.65
N TYR A 377 14.22 -2.03 5.73
CA TYR A 377 13.94 -0.60 5.77
C TYR A 377 14.24 0.02 7.13
N LEU A 378 14.64 1.29 7.09
CA LEU A 378 14.87 2.14 8.26
C LEU A 378 14.17 3.47 8.03
N GLY A 379 13.40 3.93 9.00
CA GLY A 379 12.64 5.15 8.88
C GLY A 379 12.38 5.84 10.21
N ALA A 380 11.73 6.98 10.11
CA ALA A 380 11.21 7.70 11.26
C ALA A 380 9.90 8.40 10.90
N LYS A 381 8.93 8.27 11.79
CA LYS A 381 7.63 8.91 11.67
C LYS A 381 7.27 9.69 12.93
N GLY A 382 6.41 10.67 12.80
CA GLY A 382 5.95 11.43 13.95
C GLY A 382 5.12 12.64 13.58
N LYS A 383 4.88 13.48 14.57
CA LYS A 383 4.14 14.73 14.45
C LYS A 383 5.06 15.90 14.80
N LEU A 384 5.31 16.84 13.90
CA LEU A 384 6.03 18.08 14.23
C LEU A 384 5.17 18.99 15.11
N THR A 385 3.86 19.00 14.84
CA THR A 385 2.83 19.68 15.62
C THR A 385 1.54 18.86 15.58
N ASN A 386 0.48 19.28 16.27
CA ASN A 386 -0.83 18.60 16.18
C ASN A 386 -1.44 18.62 14.77
N THR A 387 -0.93 19.46 13.87
CA THR A 387 -1.43 19.63 12.50
C THR A 387 -0.43 19.18 11.43
N VAL A 388 0.77 18.76 11.80
CA VAL A 388 1.81 18.36 10.84
C VAL A 388 2.37 17.00 11.23
N SER A 389 2.16 15.99 10.40
CA SER A 389 2.76 14.66 10.53
C SER A 389 3.67 14.34 9.36
N TYR A 390 4.70 13.55 9.63
CA TYR A 390 5.67 13.14 8.64
C TYR A 390 6.04 11.67 8.78
N ASN A 391 6.54 11.10 7.70
CA ASN A 391 7.13 9.77 7.64
C ASN A 391 8.24 9.73 6.60
N PHE A 392 9.45 9.35 6.99
CA PHE A 392 10.58 9.14 6.08
C PHE A 392 11.07 7.70 6.22
N ARG A 393 11.41 7.04 5.11
CA ARG A 393 11.89 5.65 5.10
C ARG A 393 12.89 5.46 3.96
N GLY A 394 14.09 4.98 4.28
CA GLY A 394 14.98 4.37 3.29
C GLY A 394 14.82 2.85 3.31
N GLY A 395 14.86 2.21 2.15
CA GLY A 395 14.69 0.76 2.04
C GLY A 395 15.57 0.13 0.97
N TYR A 396 15.86 -1.15 1.14
CA TYR A 396 16.56 -2.00 0.20
C TYR A 396 15.81 -3.31 0.08
N ASN A 397 15.31 -3.60 -1.12
CA ASN A 397 14.45 -4.74 -1.42
C ASN A 397 15.14 -5.66 -2.44
N ALA A 398 15.13 -6.96 -2.21
CA ALA A 398 15.61 -7.95 -3.16
C ALA A 398 14.47 -8.92 -3.51
N GLU A 399 14.07 -8.92 -4.77
CA GLU A 399 12.94 -9.69 -5.29
C GLU A 399 13.42 -10.59 -6.43
N ASP A 400 13.29 -11.90 -6.28
CA ASP A 400 13.50 -12.86 -7.35
C ASP A 400 12.18 -13.10 -8.10
N MET A 401 12.26 -13.29 -9.42
CA MET A 401 11.07 -13.45 -10.28
C MET A 401 10.08 -12.28 -10.11
N LYS A 402 10.56 -11.03 -10.19
CA LYS A 402 9.71 -9.84 -10.32
C LYS A 402 9.13 -9.76 -11.74
N PRO A 403 7.79 -9.69 -11.91
CA PRO A 403 7.20 -9.47 -13.22
C PRO A 403 7.45 -8.03 -13.69
N LEU A 404 7.91 -7.90 -14.93
CA LEU A 404 8.07 -6.65 -15.66
C LEU A 404 7.27 -6.72 -16.95
N PHE A 405 6.67 -5.61 -17.35
CA PHE A 405 5.91 -5.53 -18.60
C PHE A 405 6.85 -5.17 -19.73
N LEU A 406 6.88 -6.01 -20.76
CA LEU A 406 7.69 -5.80 -21.95
C LEU A 406 6.79 -5.73 -23.17
N ARG A 407 7.05 -4.79 -24.07
CA ARG A 407 6.28 -4.68 -25.31
C ARG A 407 6.52 -5.91 -26.18
N ASN A 408 5.46 -6.49 -26.67
CA ASN A 408 5.54 -7.60 -27.59
C ASN A 408 6.00 -7.12 -28.98
N ALA A 409 6.81 -7.94 -29.67
CA ALA A 409 7.19 -7.68 -31.05
C ALA A 409 6.03 -7.97 -32.01
N TYR A 410 6.02 -7.33 -33.19
CA TYR A 410 5.08 -7.70 -34.25
C TYR A 410 5.24 -9.16 -34.68
N GLN A 411 4.13 -9.88 -34.76
CA GLN A 411 4.10 -11.27 -35.20
C GLN A 411 3.07 -11.46 -36.33
N PRO A 412 3.48 -11.37 -37.61
CA PRO A 412 2.57 -11.43 -38.76
C PRO A 412 1.84 -12.78 -38.91
N THR A 413 2.34 -13.83 -38.27
CA THR A 413 1.71 -15.17 -38.30
C THR A 413 0.49 -15.28 -37.39
N ILE A 414 0.31 -14.34 -36.44
CA ILE A 414 -0.83 -14.27 -35.54
C ILE A 414 -1.76 -13.17 -36.06
N MET A 415 -2.97 -13.54 -36.47
CA MET A 415 -3.97 -12.59 -37.00
C MET A 415 -4.85 -11.96 -35.90
N GLU A 416 -4.44 -12.08 -34.64
CA GLU A 416 -5.15 -11.53 -33.49
C GLU A 416 -4.74 -10.08 -33.25
N GLY A 417 -5.67 -9.25 -32.76
CA GLY A 417 -5.46 -7.81 -32.59
C GLY A 417 -4.32 -7.38 -31.68
N TYR A 418 -3.83 -8.26 -30.80
CA TYR A 418 -2.70 -7.99 -29.90
C TYR A 418 -1.33 -8.27 -30.52
N ALA A 419 -1.27 -8.90 -31.71
CA ALA A 419 -0.01 -9.35 -32.31
C ALA A 419 0.70 -8.28 -33.16
N TYR A 420 0.16 -7.06 -33.19
CA TYR A 420 0.61 -5.97 -34.06
C TYR A 420 1.69 -5.09 -33.41
N GLY A 421 2.37 -5.61 -32.39
CA GLY A 421 3.33 -4.83 -31.60
C GLY A 421 2.65 -3.78 -30.71
N ASN A 422 1.38 -3.99 -30.38
CA ASN A 422 0.49 -3.09 -29.64
C ASN A 422 0.00 -3.73 -28.33
N SER A 423 0.73 -4.71 -27.81
CA SER A 423 0.42 -5.38 -26.55
C SER A 423 1.68 -5.64 -25.73
N PHE A 424 1.49 -6.03 -24.48
CA PHE A 424 2.59 -6.31 -23.55
C PHE A 424 2.61 -7.77 -23.12
N GLY A 425 3.79 -8.36 -23.13
CA GLY A 425 4.10 -9.60 -22.43
C GLY A 425 4.56 -9.33 -21.00
N VAL A 426 4.71 -10.41 -20.23
CA VAL A 426 5.30 -10.38 -18.89
C VAL A 426 6.61 -11.16 -18.94
N VAL A 427 7.70 -10.48 -18.58
CA VAL A 427 9.02 -11.08 -18.39
C VAL A 427 9.39 -11.02 -16.92
N TYR A 428 10.31 -11.87 -16.47
CA TYR A 428 10.73 -11.94 -15.08
C TYR A 428 12.21 -11.57 -14.93
N ASP A 429 12.52 -10.91 -13.82
CA ASP A 429 13.90 -10.58 -13.43
C ASP A 429 14.11 -10.72 -11.92
N ASN A 430 15.36 -10.87 -11.50
CA ASN A 430 15.77 -10.70 -10.12
C ASN A 430 16.21 -9.24 -9.93
N LEU A 431 15.46 -8.51 -9.11
CA LEU A 431 15.53 -7.07 -9.00
C LEU A 431 15.99 -6.68 -7.59
N LYS A 432 17.05 -5.88 -7.50
CA LYS A 432 17.43 -5.18 -6.26
C LYS A 432 16.99 -3.73 -6.37
N THR A 433 16.23 -3.25 -5.40
CA THR A 433 15.68 -1.89 -5.39
C THR A 433 16.14 -1.14 -4.15
N LEU A 434 16.89 -0.06 -4.33
CA LEU A 434 17.09 0.95 -3.29
C LEU A 434 15.98 1.99 -3.39
N SER A 435 15.32 2.29 -2.27
CA SER A 435 14.19 3.23 -2.23
C SER A 435 14.33 4.28 -1.14
N PHE A 436 13.83 5.49 -1.43
CA PHE A 436 13.65 6.55 -0.44
C PHE A 436 12.22 7.07 -0.51
N PHE A 437 11.51 6.99 0.60
CA PHE A 437 10.13 7.41 0.77
C PHE A 437 10.05 8.60 1.74
N ALA A 438 9.25 9.59 1.38
CA ALA A 438 8.92 10.74 2.20
C ALA A 438 7.42 11.05 2.09
N ASN A 439 6.75 11.19 3.22
CA ASN A 439 5.37 11.67 3.30
C ASN A 439 5.27 12.77 4.34
N LEU A 440 4.54 13.83 4.00
CA LEU A 440 4.20 14.97 4.84
C LEU A 440 2.70 15.23 4.72
N SER A 441 2.00 15.25 5.84
CA SER A 441 0.58 15.61 5.90
C SER A 441 0.41 16.82 6.81
N VAL A 442 -0.32 17.82 6.32
CA VAL A 442 -0.54 19.11 6.99
C VAL A 442 -2.03 19.43 7.02
N ASP A 443 -2.62 19.46 8.21
CA ASP A 443 -3.93 20.05 8.47
C ASP A 443 -3.74 21.57 8.61
N VAL A 444 -3.72 22.29 7.48
CA VAL A 444 -3.48 23.75 7.44
C VAL A 444 -4.57 24.50 8.23
N SER A 445 -5.80 23.99 8.19
CA SER A 445 -6.93 24.41 9.04
C SER A 445 -7.93 23.25 9.16
N ASP A 446 -8.97 23.39 10.01
CA ASP A 446 -10.03 22.38 10.16
C ASP A 446 -10.74 22.03 8.83
N ASN A 447 -10.65 22.92 7.84
CA ASN A 447 -11.30 22.77 6.55
C ASN A 447 -10.34 22.54 5.39
N PHE A 448 -9.02 22.63 5.59
CA PHE A 448 -8.02 22.52 4.52
C PHE A 448 -6.88 21.58 4.91
N ARG A 449 -6.73 20.49 4.15
CA ARG A 449 -5.67 19.50 4.30
C ARG A 449 -4.79 19.47 3.07
N LEU A 450 -3.48 19.32 3.29
CA LEU A 450 -2.46 19.15 2.27
C LEU A 450 -1.65 17.88 2.58
N GLY A 451 -1.47 17.01 1.59
CA GLY A 451 -0.56 15.88 1.64
C GLY A 451 0.51 16.01 0.56
N ILE A 452 1.73 15.61 0.88
CA ILE A 452 2.83 15.48 -0.08
C ILE A 452 3.46 14.12 0.15
N THR A 453 3.53 13.31 -0.90
CA THR A 453 4.22 12.01 -0.91
C THR A 453 5.28 12.04 -2.00
N GLY A 454 6.45 11.47 -1.73
CA GLY A 454 7.52 11.32 -2.70
C GLY A 454 8.26 10.01 -2.48
N GLU A 455 8.53 9.30 -3.56
CA GLU A 455 9.26 8.05 -3.59
C GLU A 455 10.32 8.12 -4.70
N TYR A 456 11.54 7.72 -4.39
CA TYR A 456 12.63 7.57 -5.34
C TYR A 456 13.09 6.12 -5.35
N PHE A 457 13.44 5.60 -6.52
CA PHE A 457 13.85 4.23 -6.73
C PHE A 457 15.12 4.18 -7.59
N ASP A 458 16.02 3.28 -7.22
CA ASP A 458 17.19 2.90 -7.99
C ASP A 458 17.18 1.38 -8.12
N TYR A 459 17.22 0.91 -9.37
CA TYR A 459 16.98 -0.47 -9.74
C TYR A 459 18.25 -1.10 -10.30
N ASP A 460 18.55 -2.31 -9.84
CA ASP A 460 19.63 -3.16 -10.35
C ASP A 460 19.01 -4.49 -10.81
N THR A 461 19.10 -4.75 -12.11
CA THR A 461 18.56 -5.93 -12.81
C THR A 461 19.65 -7.00 -13.00
N ASP A 462 19.26 -8.27 -12.94
CA ASP A 462 20.20 -9.39 -13.11
C ASP A 462 20.10 -10.02 -14.52
N VAL A 463 18.89 -10.11 -15.10
CA VAL A 463 18.61 -10.81 -16.37
C VAL A 463 18.17 -9.83 -17.46
N GLN A 464 17.24 -8.91 -17.17
CA GLN A 464 16.78 -7.93 -18.13
C GLN A 464 17.79 -6.78 -18.25
N GLN A 465 17.81 -6.14 -19.42
CA GLN A 465 18.70 -5.00 -19.65
C GLN A 465 18.33 -3.81 -18.74
N GLU A 466 17.03 -3.59 -18.54
CA GLU A 466 16.50 -2.47 -17.76
C GLU A 466 15.31 -2.92 -16.92
N ALA A 467 14.98 -2.15 -15.88
CA ALA A 467 13.81 -2.36 -15.04
C ALA A 467 12.53 -1.84 -15.75
N TRP A 468 12.09 -2.58 -16.78
CA TRP A 468 11.07 -2.12 -17.73
C TRP A 468 9.80 -1.55 -17.08
N ASN A 469 9.44 -0.35 -17.53
CA ASN A 469 8.28 0.44 -17.15
C ASN A 469 8.18 0.82 -15.65
N LEU A 470 9.25 0.61 -14.86
CA LEU A 470 9.30 1.07 -13.48
C LEU A 470 9.85 2.50 -13.40
N PRO A 471 9.13 3.44 -12.73
CA PRO A 471 9.58 4.83 -12.64
C PRO A 471 10.71 5.01 -11.63
N ASN A 472 11.70 5.84 -11.96
CA ASN A 472 12.79 6.17 -11.02
C ASN A 472 12.34 7.08 -9.86
N PHE A 473 11.21 7.78 -9.98
CA PHE A 473 10.56 8.45 -8.86
C PHE A 473 9.06 8.65 -9.08
N ASN A 474 8.31 8.80 -8.00
CA ASN A 474 6.91 9.21 -7.99
C ASN A 474 6.73 10.31 -6.94
N ALA A 475 5.99 11.37 -7.26
CA ALA A 475 5.58 12.37 -6.29
C ALA A 475 4.10 12.71 -6.46
N GLU A 476 3.42 12.88 -5.34
CA GLU A 476 2.01 13.22 -5.27
C GLU A 476 1.82 14.40 -4.32
N LEU A 477 1.00 15.37 -4.73
CA LEU A 477 0.47 16.41 -3.86
C LEU A 477 -1.05 16.32 -3.86
N THR A 478 -1.64 16.16 -2.68
CA THR A 478 -3.08 16.16 -2.46
C THR A 478 -3.50 17.38 -1.67
N ALA A 479 -4.59 18.03 -2.08
CA ALA A 479 -5.12 19.21 -1.43
C ALA A 479 -6.65 19.10 -1.35
N ASP A 480 -7.21 19.10 -0.14
CA ASP A 480 -8.64 18.97 0.10
C ASP A 480 -9.15 20.20 0.86
N TYR A 481 -10.09 20.94 0.28
CA TYR A 481 -10.59 22.19 0.85
C TYR A 481 -12.13 22.25 0.94
N GLN A 482 -12.64 22.29 2.17
CA GLN A 482 -14.03 22.62 2.48
C GLN A 482 -14.20 24.15 2.61
N ILE A 483 -14.46 24.83 1.48
CA ILE A 483 -14.54 26.29 1.40
C ILE A 483 -15.68 26.86 2.27
N THR A 484 -16.86 26.25 2.20
CA THR A 484 -18.05 26.56 3.04
C THR A 484 -18.81 25.26 3.29
N GLU A 485 -19.89 25.26 4.08
CA GLU A 485 -20.74 24.04 4.23
C GLU A 485 -21.25 23.49 2.89
N LYS A 486 -21.40 24.36 1.88
CA LYS A 486 -21.92 24.01 0.55
C LYS A 486 -20.83 23.74 -0.48
N TRP A 487 -19.75 24.52 -0.48
CA TRP A 487 -18.68 24.43 -1.47
C TRP A 487 -17.51 23.60 -0.95
N TYR A 488 -17.09 22.61 -1.75
CA TYR A 488 -15.87 21.84 -1.53
C TYR A 488 -15.07 21.76 -2.83
N ALA A 489 -13.75 21.69 -2.71
CA ALA A 489 -12.84 21.52 -3.82
C ALA A 489 -11.67 20.63 -3.40
N GLY A 490 -11.03 20.00 -4.38
CA GLY A 490 -9.82 19.24 -4.16
C GLY A 490 -8.92 19.24 -5.39
N ALA A 491 -7.64 18.96 -5.20
CA ALA A 491 -6.66 18.81 -6.26
C ALA A 491 -5.67 17.68 -5.94
N ASN A 492 -5.31 16.92 -6.97
CA ASN A 492 -4.31 15.86 -6.94
C ASN A 492 -3.32 16.12 -8.07
N LEU A 493 -2.06 16.33 -7.72
CA LEU A 493 -0.97 16.56 -8.68
C LEU A 493 -0.02 15.37 -8.61
N PHE A 494 0.26 14.76 -9.74
CA PHE A 494 1.15 13.62 -9.87
C PHE A 494 2.36 13.99 -10.72
N LEU A 495 3.55 13.62 -10.27
CA LEU A 495 4.78 13.71 -11.05
C LEU A 495 5.41 12.31 -11.06
N VAL A 496 5.53 11.72 -12.23
CA VAL A 496 6.11 10.39 -12.43
C VAL A 496 7.38 10.54 -13.24
N GLY A 497 8.44 9.89 -12.77
CA GLY A 497 9.76 9.95 -13.37
C GLY A 497 9.88 9.21 -14.69
N GLU A 498 11.09 9.26 -15.24
CA GLU A 498 11.45 8.54 -16.46
C GLU A 498 11.33 7.03 -16.25
N ARG A 499 11.00 6.33 -17.33
CA ARG A 499 10.81 4.87 -17.35
C ARG A 499 11.43 4.29 -18.60
N GLU A 500 12.27 3.28 -18.43
CA GLU A 500 12.78 2.52 -19.57
C GLU A 500 11.69 1.62 -20.13
N ALA A 501 11.55 1.59 -21.46
CA ALA A 501 10.57 0.79 -22.17
C ALA A 501 11.20 0.21 -23.44
N MET A 502 10.49 -0.69 -24.11
CA MET A 502 10.83 -1.13 -25.45
C MET A 502 9.95 -0.41 -26.46
N ALA A 503 10.55 0.09 -27.53
CA ALA A 503 9.85 0.67 -28.67
C ALA A 503 10.21 -0.06 -29.97
N ILE A 504 9.31 0.05 -30.93
CA ILE A 504 9.49 -0.48 -32.29
C ILE A 504 10.19 0.60 -33.11
N MET A 505 11.46 0.39 -33.48
CA MET A 505 12.27 1.43 -34.12
C MET A 505 12.40 1.29 -35.63
N ASP A 506 12.52 0.07 -36.16
CA ASP A 506 12.67 -0.15 -37.61
C ASP A 506 12.15 -1.52 -38.05
N TYR A 507 11.70 -1.58 -39.30
CA TYR A 507 11.37 -2.80 -40.00
C TYR A 507 12.57 -3.24 -40.83
N ARG A 508 13.05 -4.47 -40.61
CA ARG A 508 14.14 -5.04 -41.40
C ARG A 508 13.58 -5.73 -42.65
N PRO A 509 13.78 -5.18 -43.86
CA PRO A 509 13.16 -5.72 -45.08
C PRO A 509 13.76 -7.05 -45.54
N SER A 510 14.94 -7.41 -45.04
CA SER A 510 15.69 -8.59 -45.48
C SER A 510 15.27 -9.90 -44.82
N ASP A 511 14.70 -9.85 -43.62
CA ASP A 511 14.21 -11.00 -42.85
C ASP A 511 12.75 -10.85 -42.39
N GLY A 512 12.14 -9.68 -42.62
CA GLY A 512 10.75 -9.40 -42.26
C GLY A 512 10.52 -9.23 -40.76
N GLY A 513 11.60 -9.08 -39.98
CA GLY A 513 11.54 -8.86 -38.54
C GLY A 513 11.32 -7.38 -38.17
N ILE A 514 10.78 -7.15 -36.98
CA ILE A 514 10.75 -5.84 -36.34
C ILE A 514 11.85 -5.79 -35.27
N GLU A 515 12.64 -4.72 -35.29
CA GLU A 515 13.63 -4.45 -34.26
C GLU A 515 12.98 -3.69 -33.10
N LEU A 516 13.00 -4.32 -31.92
CA LEU A 516 12.70 -3.65 -30.67
C LEU A 516 14.00 -3.08 -30.09
N GLU A 517 13.99 -1.81 -29.73
CA GLU A 517 15.11 -1.18 -29.04
C GLU A 517 14.65 -0.55 -27.71
N PRO A 518 15.55 -0.53 -26.70
CA PRO A 518 15.31 0.23 -25.48
C PRO A 518 15.07 1.71 -25.79
N THR A 519 14.11 2.30 -25.10
CA THR A 519 13.82 3.73 -25.17
C THR A 519 13.40 4.24 -23.80
N THR A 520 13.70 5.50 -23.51
CA THR A 520 13.28 6.16 -22.27
C THR A 520 11.97 6.89 -22.51
N LEU A 521 10.92 6.54 -21.77
CA LEU A 521 9.71 7.34 -21.67
C LEU A 521 9.97 8.51 -20.73
N ASP A 522 9.76 9.73 -21.24
CA ASP A 522 9.94 10.96 -20.48
C ASP A 522 9.07 10.99 -19.21
N SER A 523 9.57 11.69 -18.18
CA SER A 523 8.78 12.01 -16.99
C SER A 523 7.54 12.83 -17.37
N TYR A 524 6.45 12.67 -16.62
CA TYR A 524 5.23 13.43 -16.85
C TYR A 524 4.65 14.00 -15.57
N PHE A 525 3.94 15.11 -15.74
CA PHE A 525 3.18 15.77 -14.69
C PHE A 525 1.69 15.77 -15.07
N ASP A 526 0.84 15.28 -14.18
CA ASP A 526 -0.61 15.22 -14.35
C ASP A 526 -1.29 16.01 -13.21
N ALA A 527 -2.16 16.94 -13.58
CA ALA A 527 -2.89 17.80 -12.66
C ALA A 527 -4.39 17.52 -12.74
N ASN A 528 -4.93 16.98 -11.65
CA ASN A 528 -6.33 16.62 -11.50
C ASN A 528 -6.97 17.52 -10.43
N ALA A 529 -8.20 17.96 -10.64
CA ALA A 529 -8.92 18.78 -9.66
C ALA A 529 -10.42 18.54 -9.73
N HIS A 530 -11.12 18.84 -8.63
CA HIS A 530 -12.57 18.80 -8.61
C HIS A 530 -13.15 19.94 -7.77
N VAL A 531 -14.37 20.33 -8.09
CA VAL A 531 -15.18 21.28 -7.32
C VAL A 531 -16.59 20.76 -7.23
N GLY A 532 -17.24 20.95 -6.09
CA GLY A 532 -18.63 20.57 -5.90
C GLY A 532 -19.41 21.53 -5.03
N TYR A 533 -20.72 21.46 -5.19
CA TYR A 533 -21.70 22.27 -4.50
C TYR A 533 -22.82 21.40 -3.94
N ARG A 534 -23.05 21.50 -2.62
CA ARG A 534 -24.16 20.86 -1.93
C ARG A 534 -25.38 21.79 -1.93
N PHE A 535 -26.44 21.41 -2.64
CA PHE A 535 -27.70 22.14 -2.62
C PHE A 535 -28.42 21.96 -1.29
N ASN A 536 -28.35 20.75 -0.75
CA ASN A 536 -28.84 20.35 0.57
C ASN A 536 -28.08 19.09 1.03
N ASP A 537 -28.53 18.47 2.13
CA ASP A 537 -27.87 17.27 2.70
C ASP A 537 -27.92 16.04 1.77
N GLN A 538 -28.83 16.02 0.79
CA GLN A 538 -29.06 14.92 -0.14
C GLN A 538 -28.45 15.15 -1.52
N LEU A 539 -28.65 16.33 -2.10
CA LEU A 539 -28.31 16.64 -3.48
C LEU A 539 -27.04 17.51 -3.57
N SER A 540 -26.05 17.03 -4.31
CA SER A 540 -24.87 17.79 -4.69
C SER A 540 -24.59 17.69 -6.19
N ALA A 541 -24.00 18.74 -6.76
CA ALA A 541 -23.39 18.69 -8.09
C ALA A 541 -21.87 18.78 -7.96
N PHE A 542 -21.15 18.20 -8.91
CA PHE A 542 -19.70 18.26 -8.98
C PHE A 542 -19.21 18.41 -10.41
N VAL A 543 -18.02 18.97 -10.55
CA VAL A 543 -17.23 18.98 -11.78
C VAL A 543 -15.84 18.45 -11.42
N LYS A 544 -15.38 17.45 -12.17
CA LYS A 544 -14.03 16.88 -12.12
C LYS A 544 -13.31 17.29 -13.39
N GLY A 545 -12.04 17.64 -13.25
CA GLY A 545 -11.13 17.90 -14.34
C GLY A 545 -9.90 17.02 -14.18
N SER A 546 -9.52 16.30 -15.22
CA SER A 546 -8.33 15.45 -15.24
C SER A 546 -7.38 15.85 -16.36
N ASN A 547 -6.06 15.65 -16.17
CA ASN A 547 -5.02 16.11 -17.09
C ASN A 547 -5.20 17.58 -17.49
N LEU A 548 -5.38 18.45 -16.50
CA LEU A 548 -5.76 19.87 -16.70
C LEU A 548 -4.68 20.70 -17.39
N LEU A 549 -3.46 20.18 -17.50
CA LEU A 549 -2.36 20.82 -18.22
C LEU A 549 -2.27 20.39 -19.69
N ASN A 550 -3.16 19.50 -20.13
CA ASN A 550 -3.21 18.97 -21.50
C ASN A 550 -1.88 18.36 -21.93
N ASN A 551 -1.30 17.52 -21.08
CA ASN A 551 -0.05 16.84 -21.38
C ASN A 551 -0.37 15.50 -22.06
N ASP A 552 0.09 15.30 -23.28
CA ASP A 552 -0.17 14.08 -24.08
C ASP A 552 0.91 13.02 -23.82
N TYR A 553 1.17 12.75 -22.53
CA TYR A 553 2.22 11.83 -22.12
C TYR A 553 1.84 10.37 -22.39
N GLN A 554 2.87 9.53 -22.52
CA GLN A 554 2.72 8.10 -22.74
C GLN A 554 2.74 7.35 -21.40
N GLN A 555 1.63 6.71 -21.04
CA GLN A 555 1.61 5.83 -19.86
C GLN A 555 2.39 4.55 -20.13
N TRP A 556 2.31 4.04 -21.35
CA TRP A 556 3.15 2.95 -21.86
C TRP A 556 3.65 3.36 -23.24
N SER A 557 4.72 2.75 -23.74
CA SER A 557 5.26 3.01 -25.08
C SER A 557 4.18 2.89 -26.16
N ASP A 558 3.90 3.99 -26.89
CA ASP A 558 2.80 4.23 -27.85
C ASP A 558 1.37 4.21 -27.29
N PHE A 559 1.20 4.35 -25.97
CA PHE A 559 -0.11 4.52 -25.33
C PHE A 559 -0.21 5.90 -24.69
N GLN A 560 -0.54 6.90 -25.50
CA GLN A 560 -0.80 8.27 -25.06
C GLN A 560 -2.09 8.34 -24.24
N VAL A 561 -2.12 9.19 -23.22
CA VAL A 561 -3.36 9.49 -22.50
C VAL A 561 -4.23 10.48 -23.26
N GLN A 562 -5.52 10.55 -22.90
CA GLN A 562 -6.37 11.67 -23.33
C GLN A 562 -5.83 12.99 -22.76
N GLY A 563 -5.97 14.08 -23.53
CA GLY A 563 -5.71 15.45 -23.08
C GLY A 563 -6.68 15.89 -21.96
N ILE A 564 -7.05 17.18 -21.92
CA ILE A 564 -7.95 17.69 -20.86
C ILE A 564 -9.26 16.90 -20.85
N GLN A 565 -9.59 16.32 -19.70
CA GLN A 565 -10.86 15.65 -19.45
C GLN A 565 -11.68 16.48 -18.47
N VAL A 566 -12.96 16.69 -18.77
CA VAL A 566 -13.90 17.41 -17.90
C VAL A 566 -15.17 16.58 -17.78
N LEU A 567 -15.58 16.28 -16.55
CA LEU A 567 -16.76 15.49 -16.22
C LEU A 567 -17.61 16.24 -15.19
N GLY A 568 -18.86 16.53 -15.56
CA GLY A 568 -19.85 17.15 -14.69
C GLY A 568 -20.92 16.15 -14.26
N GLY A 569 -21.32 16.17 -12.99
CA GLY A 569 -22.29 15.21 -12.49
C GLY A 569 -23.07 15.67 -11.27
N VAL A 570 -24.02 14.83 -10.87
CA VAL A 570 -24.83 15.01 -9.67
C VAL A 570 -24.77 13.76 -8.81
N THR A 571 -24.83 13.96 -7.51
CA THR A 571 -24.92 12.90 -6.51
C THR A 571 -26.16 13.14 -5.66
N TYR A 572 -26.97 12.11 -5.48
CA TYR A 572 -28.16 12.13 -4.64
C TYR A 572 -28.05 11.07 -3.55
N LYS A 573 -28.09 11.51 -2.29
CA LYS A 573 -28.04 10.67 -1.09
C LYS A 573 -29.44 10.47 -0.52
N PHE A 574 -29.76 9.25 -0.12
CA PHE A 574 -31.10 8.89 0.35
C PHE A 574 -31.07 7.73 1.34
N ASP A 575 -32.17 7.58 2.07
CA ASP A 575 -32.46 6.43 2.92
C ASP A 575 -33.77 5.79 2.43
N TYR A 576 -33.93 4.49 2.62
CA TYR A 576 -35.23 3.85 2.45
C TYR A 576 -36.13 4.27 3.63
N ASN A 577 -37.40 4.60 3.33
CA ASN A 577 -38.40 4.99 4.33
C ASN A 577 -39.00 3.79 5.07
#